data_AF-A0A1I8MLZ1-F1
#
_entry.id   AF-A0A1I8MLZ1-F1
#
_cell.length_a   1.000
_cell.length_b   1.000
_cell.length_c   1.000
_cell.angle_alpha   90.00
_cell.angle_beta   90.00
_cell.angle_gamma   90.00
#
_symmetry.space_group_name_H-M   'P 1'
#
loop_
_entity.id
_entity.type
_entity.pdbx_description
1 polymer ?
#
loop_
_entity_poly.entity_id
_entity_poly.type
_entity_poly.pdbx_seq_one_letter_code
_entity_poly.pdbx_strand_id
1 'polypeptide(L)'
;MEIFANQEIESDLNLLQQWFEDHEKLPKKIDRIYLARFYYRSDKDVEATKQLLLGHYDIRKKNSKIFFNRDPDSQNALNTAEFVHFVTLPGLTPDKSQVKLIKLKSSDTNEVIKKSTWK
;
A
#
# COMPACT_ATOMS: atom_id res chain seq x y z
N MET A 1 -20.59 8.11 6.91
CA MET A 1 -20.05 8.26 8.28
C MET A 1 -18.97 9.30 8.17
N GLU A 2 -19.18 10.47 8.78
CA GLU A 2 -18.16 11.51 8.84
C GLU A 2 -17.09 11.05 9.84
N ILE A 3 -15.84 10.98 9.38
CA ILE A 3 -14.70 10.53 10.18
C ILE A 3 -13.79 11.72 10.50
N PHE A 4 -13.90 12.80 9.72
CA PHE A 4 -13.05 13.98 9.82
C PHE A 4 -13.88 15.22 10.17
N ALA A 5 -13.36 16.06 11.07
CA ALA A 5 -14.05 17.26 11.56
C ALA A 5 -14.14 18.42 10.53
N ASN A 6 -13.57 18.25 9.33
CA ASN A 6 -13.52 19.29 8.30
C ASN A 6 -14.51 18.97 7.18
N GLN A 7 -15.51 19.84 7.00
CA GLN A 7 -16.59 19.67 6.02
C GLN A 7 -16.12 19.66 4.56
N GLU A 8 -15.10 20.43 4.21
CA GLU A 8 -14.52 20.45 2.86
C GLU A 8 -13.87 19.10 2.54
N ILE A 9 -13.11 18.55 3.50
CA ILE A 9 -12.50 17.22 3.37
C ILE A 9 -13.58 16.14 3.23
N GLU A 10 -14.67 16.21 4.00
CA GLU A 10 -15.76 15.25 3.90
C GLU A 10 -16.49 15.32 2.56
N SER A 11 -16.68 16.53 2.02
CA SER A 11 -17.25 16.74 0.69
C SER A 11 -16.38 16.11 -0.39
N ASP A 12 -15.07 16.39 -0.39
CA ASP A 12 -14.14 15.82 -1.36
C ASP A 12 -14.06 14.30 -1.27
N LEU A 13 -14.02 13.74 -0.07
CA LEU A 13 -14.02 12.30 0.13
C LEU A 13 -15.34 11.64 -0.32
N ASN A 14 -16.48 12.32 -0.19
CA ASN A 14 -17.75 11.84 -0.75
C ASN A 14 -17.70 11.78 -2.28
N LEU A 15 -17.23 12.85 -2.93
CA LEU A 15 -17.08 12.91 -4.37
C LEU A 15 -16.10 11.84 -4.89
N LEU A 16 -14.97 11.68 -4.20
CA LEU A 16 -13.97 10.66 -4.52
C LEU A 16 -14.52 9.25 -4.32
N GLN A 17 -15.30 9.01 -3.27
CA GLN A 17 -15.86 7.69 -3.00
C GLN A 17 -16.88 7.30 -4.06
N GLN A 18 -17.81 8.21 -4.38
CA GLN A 18 -18.78 7.98 -5.45
C GLN A 18 -18.07 7.70 -6.78
N TRP A 19 -17.12 8.57 -7.15
CA TRP A 19 -16.32 8.36 -8.36
C TRP A 19 -15.59 7.01 -8.36
N PHE A 20 -15.01 6.60 -7.23
CA PHE A 20 -14.29 5.33 -7.11
C PHE A 20 -15.21 4.13 -7.36
N GLU A 21 -16.39 4.13 -6.74
CA GLU A 21 -17.35 3.02 -6.80
C GLU A 21 -18.02 2.90 -8.18
N ASP A 22 -18.21 4.03 -8.87
CA ASP A 22 -18.75 4.10 -10.23
C ASP A 22 -17.72 3.71 -11.31
N HIS A 23 -16.42 3.83 -11.03
CA HIS A 23 -15.37 3.64 -12.03
C HIS A 23 -15.13 2.16 -12.38
N GLU A 24 -15.26 1.79 -13.67
CA GLU A 24 -15.22 0.40 -14.13
C GLU A 24 -13.92 -0.36 -13.82
N LYS A 25 -12.77 0.33 -13.88
CA LYS A 25 -11.45 -0.28 -13.66
C LYS A 25 -11.08 -0.44 -12.17
N LEU A 26 -11.86 0.15 -11.28
CA LEU A 26 -11.62 0.12 -9.84
C LEU A 26 -12.53 -0.93 -9.17
N PRO A 27 -12.17 -1.40 -7.97
CA PRO A 27 -13.07 -2.21 -7.16
C PRO A 27 -14.39 -1.49 -6.88
N LYS A 28 -15.46 -2.26 -6.65
CA LYS A 28 -16.80 -1.71 -6.39
C LYS A 28 -16.98 -1.05 -5.03
N LYS A 29 -15.98 -1.13 -4.16
CA LYS A 29 -16.02 -0.53 -2.82
C LYS A 29 -14.63 -0.26 -2.31
N ILE A 30 -14.49 0.82 -1.57
CA ILE A 30 -13.30 1.16 -0.78
C ILE A 30 -13.73 1.55 0.63
N ASP A 31 -12.91 1.19 1.62
CA ASP A 31 -13.12 1.71 2.97
C ASP A 31 -12.78 3.19 3.03
N ARG A 32 -13.60 3.97 3.75
CA ARG A 32 -13.44 5.42 3.88
C ARG A 32 -12.07 5.82 4.42
N ILE A 33 -11.52 5.06 5.39
CA ILE A 33 -10.22 5.34 5.98
C ILE A 33 -9.10 5.09 4.96
N TYR A 34 -9.23 4.06 4.12
CA TYR A 34 -8.26 3.81 3.05
C TYR A 34 -8.33 4.91 1.98
N LEU A 35 -9.52 5.30 1.55
CA LEU A 35 -9.69 6.40 0.58
C LEU A 35 -9.06 7.69 1.11
N ALA A 36 -9.32 8.02 2.37
CA ALA A 36 -8.75 9.20 3.01
C ALA A 36 -7.21 9.18 3.01
N ARG A 37 -6.57 8.02 3.23
CA ARG A 37 -5.10 7.92 3.16
C ARG A 37 -4.55 8.29 1.79
N PHE A 38 -5.22 7.92 0.70
CA PHE A 38 -4.81 8.37 -0.64
C PHE A 38 -4.98 9.88 -0.79
N TYR A 39 -6.10 10.41 -0.34
CA TYR A 39 -6.37 11.85 -0.40
C TYR A 39 -5.34 12.67 0.36
N TYR A 40 -5.04 12.32 1.61
CA TYR A 40 -3.98 12.97 2.38
C TYR A 40 -2.58 12.76 1.78
N ARG A 41 -2.33 11.64 1.10
CA ARG A 41 -1.04 11.37 0.43
C ARG A 41 -0.85 12.22 -0.83
N SER A 42 -1.94 12.64 -1.45
CA SER A 42 -1.96 13.52 -2.61
C SER A 42 -2.20 14.99 -2.21
N ASP A 43 -1.76 15.38 -1.01
CA ASP A 43 -1.91 16.76 -0.49
C ASP A 43 -3.34 17.31 -0.55
N LYS A 44 -4.34 16.44 -0.42
CA LYS A 44 -5.78 16.75 -0.51
C LYS A 44 -6.23 17.23 -1.90
N ASP A 45 -5.47 16.93 -2.94
CA ASP A 45 -5.87 17.19 -4.32
C ASP A 45 -6.72 16.02 -4.86
N VAL A 46 -7.95 16.32 -5.27
CA VAL A 46 -8.92 15.32 -5.75
C VAL A 46 -8.43 14.62 -7.02
N GLU A 47 -7.87 15.35 -7.99
CA GLU A 47 -7.48 14.76 -9.28
C GLU A 47 -6.21 13.91 -9.13
N ALA A 48 -5.22 14.40 -8.39
CA ALA A 48 -4.03 13.63 -8.04
C ALA A 48 -4.38 12.37 -7.24
N THR A 49 -5.40 12.44 -6.38
CA THR A 49 -5.92 11.26 -5.66
C THR A 49 -6.50 10.21 -6.62
N LYS A 50 -7.29 10.63 -7.61
CA LYS A 50 -7.84 9.72 -8.63
C LYS A 50 -6.74 9.02 -9.42
N GLN A 51 -5.72 9.76 -9.86
CA GLN A 51 -4.58 9.18 -10.59
C GLN A 51 -3.80 8.19 -9.73
N LEU A 52 -3.57 8.53 -8.46
CA LEU A 52 -2.90 7.64 -7.51
C LEU A 52 -3.70 6.34 -7.28
N LEU A 53 -5.03 6.43 -7.14
CA LEU A 53 -5.91 5.27 -6.98
C LEU A 53 -5.85 4.36 -8.22
N LEU A 54 -5.97 4.94 -9.42
CA LEU A 54 -5.90 4.18 -10.68
C LEU A 54 -4.57 3.42 -10.79
N GLY A 55 -3.43 4.10 -10.57
CA GLY A 55 -2.12 3.46 -10.57
C GLY A 55 -1.96 2.38 -9.50
N HIS A 56 -2.45 2.65 -8.28
CA HIS A 56 -2.38 1.73 -7.15
C HIS A 56 -3.07 0.38 -7.45
N TYR A 57 -4.27 0.42 -8.03
CA TYR A 57 -5.03 -0.78 -8.36
C TYR A 57 -4.57 -1.44 -9.65
N ASP A 58 -4.11 -0.67 -10.65
CA ASP A 58 -3.54 -1.21 -11.88
C ASP A 58 -2.28 -2.05 -11.61
N ILE A 59 -1.35 -1.56 -10.78
CA ILE A 59 -0.14 -2.29 -10.38
C ILE A 59 -0.51 -3.62 -9.69
N ARG A 60 -1.50 -3.60 -8.79
CA ARG A 60 -1.94 -4.81 -8.06
C ARG A 60 -2.58 -5.83 -8.99
N LYS A 61 -3.41 -5.36 -9.92
CA LYS A 61 -4.05 -6.21 -10.93
C LYS A 61 -3.00 -6.87 -11.83
N LYS A 62 -2.02 -6.11 -12.32
CA LYS A 62 -0.93 -6.61 -13.17
C LYS A 62 0.00 -7.58 -12.44
N ASN A 63 0.16 -7.43 -11.13
CA ASN A 63 1.09 -8.20 -10.31
C ASN A 63 0.37 -9.05 -9.24
N SER A 64 -0.72 -9.72 -9.62
CA SER A 64 -1.59 -10.45 -8.67
C SER A 64 -0.85 -11.51 -7.84
N LYS A 65 0.20 -12.13 -8.38
CA LYS A 65 1.07 -13.09 -7.66
C LYS A 65 1.71 -12.51 -6.38
N ILE A 66 1.90 -11.20 -6.31
CA ILE A 66 2.51 -10.51 -5.16
C ILE A 66 1.43 -9.98 -4.21
N PHE A 67 0.32 -9.50 -4.76
CA PHE A 67 -0.65 -8.70 -4.02
C PHE A 67 -1.94 -9.45 -3.64
N PHE A 68 -2.20 -10.62 -4.23
CA PHE A 68 -3.38 -11.44 -3.97
C PHE A 68 -3.02 -12.74 -3.25
N ASN A 69 -3.95 -13.27 -2.45
CA ASN A 69 -3.79 -14.50 -1.67
C ASN A 69 -2.49 -14.54 -0.84
N ARG A 70 -2.20 -13.45 -0.13
CA ARG A 70 -1.00 -13.34 0.71
C ARG A 70 -1.17 -14.19 1.95
N ASP A 71 -0.44 -15.30 2.00
CA ASP A 71 -0.34 -16.16 3.16
C ASP A 71 0.97 -15.87 3.90
N PRO A 72 0.92 -15.34 5.14
CA PRO A 72 2.12 -15.07 5.94
C PRO A 72 2.91 -16.33 6.28
N ASP A 73 2.26 -17.51 6.30
CA ASP A 73 2.88 -18.79 6.63
C ASP A 73 3.36 -19.54 5.37
N SER A 74 3.15 -18.95 4.19
CA SER A 74 3.66 -19.52 2.95
C SER A 74 5.20 -19.60 2.95
N GLN A 75 5.74 -20.63 2.31
CA GLN A 75 7.18 -20.84 2.25
C GLN A 75 7.93 -19.62 1.66
N ASN A 76 7.34 -18.95 0.66
CA ASN A 76 7.91 -17.72 0.09
C ASN A 76 8.01 -16.58 1.12
N ALA A 77 6.98 -16.40 1.96
CA ALA A 77 6.99 -15.38 3.01
C ALA A 77 8.02 -15.71 4.09
N LEU A 78 8.06 -16.97 4.55
CA LEU A 78 9.04 -17.44 5.54
C LEU A 78 10.49 -17.30 5.04
N ASN A 79 10.75 -17.66 3.78
CA ASN A 79 12.09 -17.52 3.18
C ASN A 79 12.51 -16.05 3.08
N THR A 80 11.56 -15.16 2.75
CA THR A 80 11.83 -13.71 2.71
C THR A 80 12.14 -13.17 4.11
N ALA A 81 11.36 -13.57 5.12
CA ALA A 81 11.57 -13.18 6.51
C ALA A 81 12.90 -13.73 7.08
N GLU A 82 13.31 -14.92 6.64
CA GLU A 82 14.61 -15.48 7.00
C GLU A 82 15.75 -14.67 6.36
N PHE A 83 15.58 -14.12 5.17
CA PHE A 83 16.67 -13.44 4.44
C PHE A 83 16.83 -11.95 4.78
N VAL A 84 15.78 -11.31 5.28
CA VAL A 84 15.74 -9.86 5.50
C VAL A 84 15.51 -9.55 6.98
N HIS A 85 16.39 -8.74 7.55
CA HIS A 85 16.10 -8.04 8.80
C HIS A 85 15.29 -6.79 8.49
N PHE A 86 14.10 -6.70 9.06
CA PHE A 86 13.19 -5.56 8.90
C PHE A 86 12.79 -5.06 10.28
N VAL A 87 13.26 -3.86 10.65
CA VAL A 87 12.97 -3.27 11.96
C VAL A 87 12.38 -1.88 11.76
N THR A 88 11.24 -1.63 12.41
CA THR A 88 10.70 -0.27 12.51
C THR A 88 11.33 0.39 13.72
N LEU A 89 11.99 1.53 13.52
CA LEU A 89 12.65 2.26 14.60
C LEU A 89 11.61 2.96 15.48
N PRO A 90 11.88 3.11 16.80
CA PRO A 90 10.98 3.82 17.69
C PRO A 90 10.96 5.32 17.39
N GLY A 91 9.80 5.94 17.60
CA GLY A 91 9.59 7.37 17.40
C GLY A 91 9.35 7.75 15.94
N LEU A 92 9.27 9.06 15.72
CA LEU A 92 9.13 9.69 14.41
C LEU A 92 10.25 10.70 14.23
N THR A 93 10.61 10.98 12.98
CA THR A 93 11.51 12.10 12.64
C THR A 93 10.82 13.45 12.91
N PRO A 94 11.55 14.59 12.89
CA PRO A 94 10.96 15.91 13.08
C PRO A 94 9.83 16.24 12.10
N ASP A 95 9.90 15.75 10.86
CA ASP A 95 8.86 15.83 9.83
C ASP A 95 7.76 14.76 9.98
N LYS A 96 7.76 14.00 11.08
CA LYS A 96 6.77 12.97 11.44
C LYS A 96 6.81 11.72 10.55
N SER A 97 7.92 11.45 9.87
CA SER A 97 8.12 10.24 9.09
C SER A 97 8.49 9.03 9.96
N GLN A 98 7.99 7.85 9.60
CA GLN A 98 8.38 6.58 10.24
C GLN A 98 9.63 6.01 9.57
N VAL A 99 10.67 5.70 10.35
CA VAL A 99 11.92 5.14 9.83
C VAL A 99 11.90 3.61 9.95
N LYS A 100 12.30 2.93 8.87
CA LYS A 100 12.46 1.47 8.83
C LYS A 100 13.87 1.14 8.38
N LEU A 101 14.56 0.29 9.15
CA LEU A 101 15.85 -0.26 8.77
C LEU A 101 15.62 -1.62 8.11
N ILE A 102 16.16 -1.77 6.90
CA ILE A 102 16.11 -3.02 6.13
C ILE A 102 17.54 -3.45 5.84
N LYS A 103 17.91 -4.66 6.26
CA LYS A 103 19.22 -5.25 5.97
C LYS A 103 19.03 -6.63 5.36
N LEU A 104 19.64 -6.85 4.20
CA LEU A 104 19.77 -8.19 3.62
C LEU A 104 20.85 -8.95 4.37
N LYS A 105 20.60 -10.23 4.70
CA LYS A 105 21.61 -11.07 5.35
C LYS A 105 22.79 -11.39 4.43
N SER A 106 22.55 -11.43 3.12
CA SER A 106 23.57 -11.59 2.08
C SER A 106 23.23 -10.72 0.89
N SER A 107 24.24 -10.32 0.12
CA SER A 107 24.06 -9.65 -1.17
C SER A 107 24.31 -10.59 -2.36
N ASP A 108 24.64 -11.86 -2.11
CA ASP A 108 24.79 -12.85 -3.18
C ASP A 108 23.42 -13.31 -3.69
N THR A 109 23.12 -12.95 -4.92
CA THR A 109 21.88 -13.33 -5.61
C THR A 109 21.73 -14.85 -5.75
N ASN A 110 22.82 -15.62 -5.79
CA ASN A 110 22.75 -17.07 -5.90
C ASN A 110 22.22 -17.73 -4.62
N GLU A 111 22.48 -17.14 -3.45
CA GLU A 111 21.95 -17.64 -2.18
C GLU A 111 20.44 -17.37 -2.06
N VAL A 112 19.98 -16.24 -2.61
CA VAL A 112 18.55 -15.88 -2.68
C VAL A 112 17.79 -16.83 -3.59
N ILE A 113 18.33 -17.11 -4.79
CA ILE A 113 17.65 -17.93 -5.80
C ILE A 113 17.51 -19.39 -5.34
N LYS A 114 18.51 -19.95 -4.64
CA LYS A 114 18.46 -21.33 -4.13
C LYS A 114 17.34 -21.56 -3.11
N LYS A 115 16.97 -20.53 -2.35
CA LYS A 115 15.88 -20.58 -1.35
C LYS A 115 14.53 -20.14 -1.90
N SER A 116 14.49 -19.45 -3.04
CA SER A 116 13.23 -18.93 -3.57
C SER A 116 12.58 -19.94 -4.51
N THR A 117 11.34 -20.34 -4.24
CA THR A 117 10.58 -21.28 -5.07
C THR A 117 9.82 -20.61 -6.22
N TRP A 118 10.26 -19.43 -6.66
CA TRP A 118 9.64 -18.72 -7.79
C TRP A 118 10.04 -19.40 -9.11
N LYS A 119 9.26 -20.41 -9.51
CA LYS A 119 9.16 -20.89 -10.89
C LYS A 119 8.01 -20.21 -11.62
#